data_AF-A0A970ZR09-F1
#
_entry.id   AF-A0A970ZR09-F1
#
_cell.length_a   1.000
_cell.length_b   1.000
_cell.length_c   1.000
_cell.angle_alpha   90.00
_cell.angle_beta   90.00
_cell.angle_gamma   90.00
#
_symmetry.space_group_name_H-M   'P 1'
#
loop_
_entity.id
_entity.type
_entity.pdbx_description
1 polymer ?
#
loop_
_entity_poly.entity_id
_entity_poly.type
_entity_poly.pdbx_seq_one_letter_code
_entity_poly.pdbx_strand_id
1 'polypeptide(L)'
;MRLEHGIDLGYCTNIHRGETWAETFSGLREHTDAVRRRVSPDAPYGIGLRLGAAAAGELSADRKLRDDFRRWLEERNAYVFTINGFPYGTFHGSRVKELVYAPDWTTPERLAYTLRLFDLIDEFAPPGESVSVSTLPGSFKEFIRPGSDQVETIHRQLRACGEYLDRLRDRTGRDLHLGLEPEPLGLFE
;
A
#
# COMPACT_ATOMS: atom_id res chain seq x y z
N MET A 1 -6.37 16.12 1.05
CA MET A 1 -7.28 17.27 0.97
C MET A 1 -8.66 16.67 0.98
N ARG A 2 -9.55 17.17 1.83
CA ARG A 2 -10.92 16.69 1.82
C ARG A 2 -11.76 17.57 0.91
N LEU A 3 -12.40 16.93 -0.06
CA LEU A 3 -13.42 17.57 -0.88
C LEU A 3 -14.76 17.48 -0.16
N GLU A 4 -15.78 18.11 -0.75
CA GLU A 4 -17.16 17.92 -0.30
C GLU A 4 -17.55 16.44 -0.33
N HIS A 5 -18.52 16.06 0.52
CA HIS A 5 -19.02 14.69 0.63
C HIS A 5 -18.00 13.65 1.15
N GLY A 6 -16.94 14.09 1.83
CA GLY A 6 -16.00 13.18 2.51
C GLY A 6 -15.04 12.46 1.56
N ILE A 7 -14.84 12.98 0.34
CA ILE A 7 -13.93 12.40 -0.64
C ILE A 7 -12.49 12.90 -0.38
N ASP A 8 -11.55 11.97 -0.28
CA ASP A 8 -10.13 12.30 -0.21
C ASP A 8 -9.53 12.57 -1.60
N LEU A 9 -9.00 13.78 -1.77
CA LEU A 9 -8.07 14.11 -2.85
C LEU A 9 -6.64 14.02 -2.33
N GLY A 10 -5.91 13.04 -2.85
CA GLY A 10 -4.55 12.73 -2.45
C GLY A 10 -3.51 12.91 -3.54
N TYR A 11 -2.27 13.14 -3.13
CA TYR A 11 -1.11 13.00 -3.99
C TYR A 11 -0.59 11.57 -3.95
N CYS A 12 -0.66 10.88 -5.08
CA CYS A 12 -0.16 9.52 -5.22
C CYS A 12 1.37 9.54 -5.42
N THR A 13 2.09 8.79 -4.59
CA THR A 13 3.56 8.76 -4.64
C THR A 13 4.11 7.66 -5.55
N ASN A 14 3.26 6.96 -6.31
CA ASN A 14 3.66 5.89 -7.26
C ASN A 14 4.69 6.36 -8.31
N ILE A 15 4.72 7.65 -8.65
CA ILE A 15 5.65 8.21 -9.63
C ILE A 15 7.09 8.26 -9.11
N HIS A 16 7.27 8.21 -7.78
CA HIS A 16 8.58 8.33 -7.14
C HIS A 16 9.18 6.95 -6.89
N ARG A 17 10.46 6.82 -7.20
CA ARG A 17 11.23 5.64 -6.86
C ARG A 17 11.53 5.65 -5.36
N GLY A 18 11.56 4.46 -4.77
CA GLY A 18 11.98 4.25 -3.39
C GLY A 18 11.97 2.76 -3.08
N GLU A 19 13.15 2.14 -2.98
CA GLU A 19 13.27 0.74 -2.58
C GLU A 19 13.25 0.64 -1.06
N THR A 20 14.03 1.51 -0.43
CA THR A 20 14.20 1.60 1.02
C THR A 20 13.26 2.62 1.64
N TRP A 21 13.08 2.56 2.97
CA TRP A 21 12.33 3.58 3.67
C TRP A 21 13.02 4.95 3.58
N ALA A 22 14.35 4.99 3.66
CA ALA A 22 15.12 6.22 3.58
C ALA A 22 14.86 6.98 2.26
N GLU A 23 14.88 6.27 1.13
CA GLU A 23 14.58 6.86 -0.18
C GLU A 23 13.12 7.32 -0.27
N THR A 24 12.18 6.45 0.15
CA THR A 24 10.75 6.75 0.17
C THR A 24 10.48 8.03 0.96
N PHE A 25 11.06 8.14 2.16
CA PHE A 25 10.87 9.29 3.03
C PHE A 25 11.55 10.55 2.52
N SER A 26 12.73 10.43 1.88
CA SER A 26 13.36 11.55 1.17
C SER A 26 12.46 12.08 0.06
N GLY A 27 11.87 11.21 -0.76
CA GLY A 27 10.95 11.59 -1.83
C GLY A 27 9.68 12.27 -1.30
N LEU A 28 9.15 11.84 -0.15
CA LEU A 28 8.05 12.51 0.54
C LEU A 28 8.43 13.94 0.95
N ARG A 29 9.60 14.11 1.58
CA ARG A 29 10.09 15.41 2.04
C ARG A 29 10.39 16.38 0.91
N GLU A 30 10.90 15.88 -0.21
CA GLU A 30 11.28 16.71 -1.36
C GLU A 30 10.09 17.02 -2.25
N HIS A 31 9.44 16.00 -2.79
CA HIS A 31 8.44 16.17 -3.85
C HIS A 31 7.03 16.37 -3.28
N THR A 32 6.64 15.55 -2.31
CA THR A 32 5.28 15.57 -1.77
C THR A 32 5.01 16.86 -0.99
N ASP A 33 5.95 17.28 -0.13
CA ASP A 33 5.82 18.56 0.60
C ASP A 33 5.91 19.78 -0.33
N ALA A 34 6.68 19.70 -1.43
CA ALA A 34 6.72 20.79 -2.41
C ALA A 34 5.37 21.00 -3.12
N VAL A 35 4.66 19.91 -3.46
CA VAL A 35 3.30 20.00 -4.02
C VAL A 35 2.34 20.50 -2.96
N ARG A 36 2.37 19.95 -1.74
CA ARG A 36 1.53 20.39 -0.62
C ARG A 36 1.58 21.90 -0.42
N ARG A 37 2.78 22.49 -0.32
CA ARG A 37 2.96 23.94 -0.12
C ARG A 37 2.31 24.80 -1.21
N ARG A 38 2.12 24.26 -2.41
CA ARG A 38 1.50 24.98 -3.54
C ARG A 38 -0.01 24.80 -3.61
N VAL A 39 -0.53 23.63 -3.23
CA VAL A 39 -1.94 23.27 -3.48
C VAL A 39 -2.80 23.21 -2.22
N SER A 40 -2.18 23.03 -1.05
CA SER A 40 -2.86 22.91 0.26
C SER A 40 -1.96 23.41 1.39
N PRO A 41 -1.52 24.69 1.37
CA PRO A 41 -0.60 25.22 2.37
C PRO A 41 -1.18 25.21 3.79
N ASP A 42 -2.49 25.47 3.92
CA ASP A 42 -3.17 25.71 5.19
C ASP A 42 -4.22 24.64 5.55
N ALA A 43 -4.38 23.62 4.72
CA ALA A 43 -5.39 22.56 4.90
C ALA A 43 -4.76 21.16 4.91
N PRO A 44 -5.42 20.16 5.56
CA PRO A 44 -4.91 18.80 5.61
C PRO A 44 -4.63 18.20 4.23
N TYR A 45 -3.42 17.68 4.06
CA TYR A 45 -2.96 17.14 2.78
C TYR A 45 -3.00 15.61 2.75
N GLY A 46 -3.67 15.07 1.73
CA GLY A 46 -3.88 13.63 1.62
C GLY A 46 -2.74 13.01 0.82
N ILE A 47 -2.22 11.88 1.29
CA ILE A 47 -1.15 11.14 0.65
C ILE A 47 -1.66 9.74 0.32
N GLY A 48 -1.57 9.38 -0.97
CA GLY A 48 -1.67 8.00 -1.41
C GLY A 48 -0.27 7.41 -1.48
N LEU A 49 0.12 6.67 -0.44
CA LEU A 49 1.50 6.26 -0.24
C LEU A 49 1.82 4.99 -1.03
N ARG A 50 2.73 5.09 -1.98
CA ARG A 50 3.41 3.91 -2.53
C ARG A 50 4.44 3.42 -1.53
N LEU A 51 4.35 2.16 -1.11
CA LEU A 51 5.30 1.57 -0.17
C LEU A 51 5.65 0.15 -0.57
N GLY A 52 6.89 -0.08 -1.03
CA GLY A 52 7.38 -1.41 -1.38
C GLY A 52 7.69 -2.29 -0.16
N ALA A 53 7.89 -3.59 -0.39
CA ALA A 53 8.07 -4.59 0.67
C ALA A 53 9.30 -4.37 1.55
N ALA A 54 10.41 -3.89 0.99
CA ALA A 54 11.63 -3.57 1.75
C ALA A 54 11.39 -2.39 2.71
N ALA A 55 10.94 -1.24 2.18
CA ALA A 55 10.55 -0.08 2.98
C ALA A 55 9.47 -0.41 4.05
N ALA A 56 8.46 -1.20 3.70
CA ALA A 56 7.46 -1.66 4.66
C ALA A 56 8.08 -2.53 5.77
N GLY A 57 9.01 -3.41 5.42
CA GLY A 57 9.76 -4.23 6.37
C GLY A 57 10.59 -3.39 7.34
N GLU A 58 11.33 -2.40 6.83
CA GLU A 58 12.10 -1.45 7.64
C GLU A 58 11.21 -0.69 8.63
N LEU A 59 10.11 -0.10 8.14
CA LEU A 59 9.14 0.60 8.98
C LEU A 59 8.53 -0.30 10.05
N SER A 60 8.19 -1.54 9.72
CA SER A 60 7.55 -2.45 10.67
C SER A 60 8.52 -2.90 11.77
N ALA A 61 9.80 -3.06 11.44
CA ALA A 61 10.83 -3.49 12.37
C ALA A 61 11.30 -2.38 13.31
N ASP A 62 11.21 -1.11 12.91
CA ASP A 62 11.76 0.01 13.67
C ASP A 62 10.68 1.03 14.08
N ARG A 63 10.35 1.01 15.38
CA ARG A 63 9.41 1.97 15.98
C ARG A 63 9.85 3.42 15.80
N LYS A 64 11.15 3.70 15.85
CA LYS A 64 11.66 5.07 15.70
C LYS A 64 11.36 5.61 14.30
N LEU A 65 11.49 4.79 13.26
CA LEU A 65 11.15 5.20 11.90
C LEU A 65 9.67 5.53 11.77
N ARG A 66 8.79 4.75 12.42
CA ARG A 66 7.34 5.02 12.46
C ARG A 66 7.02 6.31 13.22
N ASP A 67 7.61 6.51 14.39
CA ASP A 67 7.43 7.71 15.21
C ASP A 67 7.91 8.97 14.45
N ASP A 68 9.05 8.89 13.76
CA ASP A 68 9.57 9.98 12.93
C ASP A 68 8.64 10.29 11.75
N PHE A 69 8.06 9.26 11.11
CA PHE A 69 7.11 9.45 10.04
C PHE A 69 5.81 10.09 10.51
N ARG A 70 5.24 9.61 11.61
CA ARG A 70 4.03 10.17 12.24
C ARG A 70 4.23 11.65 12.59
N ARG A 71 5.36 11.98 13.22
CA ARG A 71 5.70 13.37 13.55
C ARG A 71 5.78 14.23 12.29
N TRP A 72 6.39 13.72 11.22
CA TRP A 72 6.45 14.45 9.96
C TRP A 72 5.08 14.68 9.33
N LEU A 73 4.17 13.69 9.38
CA LEU A 73 2.79 13.86 8.94
C LEU A 73 2.08 14.97 9.73
N GLU A 74 2.22 14.97 11.05
CA GLU A 74 1.67 15.99 11.95
C GLU A 74 2.25 17.40 11.64
N GLU A 75 3.58 17.53 11.56
CA GLU A 75 4.27 18.79 11.26
C GLU A 75 3.88 19.38 9.90
N ARG A 76 3.53 18.53 8.92
CA ARG A 76 3.12 18.96 7.58
C ARG A 76 1.62 19.10 7.41
N ASN A 77 0.83 18.85 8.46
CA ASN A 77 -0.62 18.76 8.38
C ASN A 77 -1.03 17.83 7.22
N ALA A 78 -0.46 16.64 7.19
CA ALA A 78 -0.66 15.62 6.15
C ALA A 78 -1.14 14.31 6.77
N TYR A 79 -1.80 13.49 5.97
CA TYR A 79 -2.32 12.19 6.38
C TYR A 79 -2.24 11.16 5.25
N VAL A 80 -2.09 9.89 5.62
CA VAL A 80 -2.17 8.76 4.70
C VAL A 80 -3.56 8.15 4.83
N PHE A 81 -4.23 7.96 3.69
CA PHE A 81 -5.57 7.34 3.64
C PHE A 81 -5.60 6.09 2.74
N THR A 82 -4.55 5.90 1.94
CA THR A 82 -4.36 4.69 1.13
C THR A 82 -2.89 4.36 0.97
N ILE A 83 -2.57 3.06 0.93
CA ILE A 83 -1.25 2.57 0.53
C ILE A 83 -1.40 1.77 -0.77
N ASN A 84 -0.57 2.08 -1.77
CA ASN A 84 -0.40 1.22 -2.93
C ASN A 84 0.78 0.26 -2.70
N GLY A 85 0.48 -1.04 -2.66
CA GLY A 85 1.41 -2.14 -2.46
C GLY A 85 1.90 -2.80 -3.75
N PHE A 86 1.61 -2.25 -4.92
CA PHE A 86 2.02 -2.77 -6.22
C PHE A 86 2.91 -1.76 -6.98
N PRO A 87 4.13 -2.15 -7.40
CA PRO A 87 4.77 -3.46 -7.29
C PRO A 87 5.29 -3.81 -5.88
N TYR A 88 5.52 -5.11 -5.66
CA TYR A 88 6.10 -5.64 -4.41
C TYR A 88 7.46 -5.03 -4.08
N GLY A 89 8.34 -4.95 -5.07
CA GLY A 89 9.71 -4.47 -4.94
C GLY A 89 10.13 -3.76 -6.21
N THR A 90 11.43 -3.68 -6.46
CA THR A 90 11.92 -2.90 -7.59
C THR A 90 11.77 -3.61 -8.92
N PHE A 91 11.44 -2.79 -9.91
CA PHE A 91 11.59 -3.12 -11.32
C PHE A 91 13.00 -2.74 -11.78
N HIS A 92 13.96 -3.65 -11.66
CA HIS A 92 15.34 -3.43 -12.13
C HIS A 92 15.77 -4.47 -13.18
N GLY A 93 16.04 -3.96 -14.39
CA GLY A 93 17.09 -4.48 -15.26
C GLY A 93 16.85 -5.77 -16.04
N SER A 94 15.69 -6.42 -15.98
CA SER A 94 15.41 -7.63 -16.77
C SER A 94 14.14 -7.51 -17.62
N ARG A 95 14.18 -8.18 -18.79
CA ARG A 95 13.39 -7.92 -20.01
C ARG A 95 11.91 -8.36 -19.96
N VAL A 96 11.39 -8.71 -18.79
CA VAL A 96 10.08 -9.38 -18.63
C VAL A 96 9.21 -8.48 -17.76
N LYS A 97 8.35 -7.69 -18.41
CA LYS A 97 7.44 -6.73 -17.76
C LYS A 97 6.53 -7.43 -16.74
N GLU A 98 6.27 -8.71 -16.96
CA GLU A 98 5.36 -9.58 -16.25
C GLU A 98 5.86 -9.91 -14.83
N LEU A 99 7.17 -9.87 -14.57
CA LEU A 99 7.71 -10.15 -13.23
C LEU A 99 7.31 -9.08 -12.18
N VAL A 100 6.76 -7.95 -12.62
CA VAL A 100 6.17 -6.93 -11.73
C VAL A 100 5.05 -7.50 -10.86
N TYR A 101 4.33 -8.52 -11.34
CA TYR A 101 3.27 -9.21 -10.63
C TYR A 101 3.79 -10.14 -9.54
N ALA A 102 5.07 -10.54 -9.59
CA ALA A 102 5.65 -11.47 -8.64
C ALA A 102 6.28 -10.73 -7.42
N PRO A 103 6.21 -11.31 -6.20
CA PRO A 103 5.33 -12.42 -5.81
C PRO A 103 3.85 -12.03 -5.93
N ASP A 104 3.00 -12.95 -6.38
CA ASP A 104 1.55 -12.78 -6.50
C ASP A 104 0.80 -13.53 -5.38
N TRP A 105 -0.53 -13.60 -5.44
CA TRP A 105 -1.32 -14.30 -4.42
C TRP A 105 -1.20 -15.82 -4.47
N THR A 106 -0.34 -16.39 -5.31
CA THR A 106 0.02 -17.81 -5.22
C THR A 106 1.07 -18.08 -4.15
N THR A 107 1.72 -17.04 -3.59
CA THR A 107 2.83 -17.20 -2.63
C THR A 107 2.57 -16.51 -1.28
N PRO A 108 3.04 -17.08 -0.16
CA PRO A 108 2.81 -16.53 1.18
C PRO A 108 3.43 -15.14 1.40
N GLU A 109 4.46 -14.79 0.63
CA GLU A 109 5.13 -13.49 0.69
C GLU A 109 4.18 -12.35 0.35
N ARG A 110 3.29 -12.54 -0.63
CA ARG A 110 2.29 -11.52 -1.01
C ARG A 110 1.30 -11.26 0.12
N LEU A 111 0.79 -12.30 0.77
CA LEU A 111 -0.11 -12.17 1.92
C LEU A 111 0.61 -11.44 3.06
N ALA A 112 1.77 -11.93 3.49
CA ALA A 112 2.51 -11.36 4.62
C ALA A 112 2.84 -9.88 4.41
N TYR A 113 3.22 -9.50 3.19
CA TYR A 113 3.46 -8.11 2.83
C TYR A 113 2.18 -7.28 2.85
N THR A 114 1.08 -7.77 2.29
CA THR A 114 -0.20 -7.04 2.27
C THR A 114 -0.72 -6.78 3.70
N LEU A 115 -0.64 -7.79 4.59
CA LEU A 115 -1.02 -7.62 6.00
C LEU A 115 -0.17 -6.57 6.70
N ARG A 116 1.13 -6.55 6.43
CA ARG A 116 2.05 -5.53 6.96
C ARG A 116 1.66 -4.12 6.53
N LEU A 117 1.21 -3.93 5.29
CA LEU A 117 0.74 -2.62 4.83
C LEU A 117 -0.51 -2.19 5.60
N PHE A 118 -1.42 -3.12 5.91
CA PHE A 118 -2.60 -2.83 6.73
C PHE A 118 -2.25 -2.46 8.18
N ASP A 119 -1.30 -3.17 8.80
CA ASP A 119 -0.84 -2.82 10.15
C ASP A 119 -0.22 -1.41 10.16
N LEU A 120 0.58 -1.07 9.14
CA LEU A 120 1.21 0.24 9.03
C LEU A 120 0.20 1.36 8.78
N ILE A 121 -0.74 1.19 7.85
CA ILE A 121 -1.73 2.25 7.57
C ILE A 121 -2.70 2.44 8.73
N ASP A 122 -3.05 1.40 9.48
CA ASP A 122 -3.87 1.53 10.69
C ASP A 122 -3.18 2.41 11.76
N GLU A 123 -1.85 2.30 11.88
CA GLU A 123 -1.02 3.12 12.77
C GLU A 123 -0.85 4.57 12.27
N PHE A 124 -0.79 4.80 10.96
CA PHE A 124 -0.51 6.13 10.37
C PHE A 124 -1.76 6.95 10.07
N ALA A 125 -2.88 6.31 9.75
CA ALA A 125 -4.08 7.00 9.35
C ALA A 125 -4.77 7.69 10.54
N PRO A 126 -5.42 8.85 10.33
CA PRO A 126 -6.18 9.51 11.38
C PRO A 126 -7.24 8.59 11.99
N PRO A 127 -7.54 8.71 13.30
CA PRO A 127 -8.60 7.93 13.94
C PRO A 127 -9.96 8.13 13.27
N GLY A 128 -10.76 7.07 13.17
CA GLY A 128 -12.13 7.12 12.64
C GLY A 128 -12.25 7.15 11.11
N GLU A 129 -11.15 7.24 10.37
CA GLU A 129 -11.15 7.24 8.91
C GLU A 129 -11.07 5.82 8.34
N SER A 130 -11.80 5.57 7.25
CA SER A 130 -11.62 4.37 6.44
C SER A 130 -10.27 4.43 5.71
N VAL A 131 -9.63 3.28 5.53
CA VAL A 131 -8.35 3.18 4.83
C VAL A 131 -8.36 2.06 3.82
N SER A 132 -7.52 2.18 2.80
CA SER A 132 -7.34 1.14 1.79
C SER A 132 -5.89 0.75 1.59
N VAL A 133 -5.69 -0.52 1.24
CA VAL A 133 -4.44 -1.01 0.65
C VAL A 133 -4.77 -1.55 -0.73
N SER A 134 -4.14 -1.02 -1.77
CA SER A 134 -4.27 -1.54 -3.12
C SER A 134 -3.10 -2.46 -3.50
N THR A 135 -3.37 -3.46 -4.34
CA THR A 135 -2.39 -4.45 -4.78
C THR A 135 -2.80 -5.01 -6.14
N LEU A 136 -1.94 -5.83 -6.74
CA LEU A 136 -2.24 -6.49 -8.02
C LEU A 136 -3.50 -7.39 -7.94
N PRO A 137 -4.02 -7.87 -9.10
CA PRO A 137 -4.98 -8.97 -9.17
C PRO A 137 -4.50 -10.22 -8.43
N GLY A 138 -5.25 -11.33 -8.50
CA GLY A 138 -4.81 -12.61 -7.95
C GLY A 138 -3.43 -13.04 -8.49
N SER A 139 -3.20 -12.87 -9.79
CA SER A 139 -1.94 -13.19 -10.47
C SER A 139 -1.90 -12.53 -11.85
N PHE A 140 -0.79 -12.70 -12.56
CA PHE A 140 -0.72 -12.55 -14.01
C PHE A 140 -1.20 -13.84 -14.68
N LYS A 141 -2.13 -13.76 -15.64
CA LYS A 141 -2.77 -14.96 -16.23
C LYS A 141 -1.77 -16.00 -16.75
N GLU A 142 -0.64 -15.60 -17.32
CA GLU A 142 0.35 -16.55 -17.86
C GLU A 142 1.21 -17.24 -16.79
N PHE A 143 1.17 -16.79 -15.53
CA PHE A 143 1.83 -17.50 -14.42
C PHE A 143 1.05 -18.74 -13.97
N ILE A 144 -0.23 -18.84 -14.34
CA ILE A 144 -1.12 -19.92 -13.93
C ILE A 144 -0.92 -21.14 -14.83
N ARG A 145 -0.49 -22.25 -14.23
CA ARG A 145 -0.30 -23.51 -14.93
C ARG A 145 -1.63 -24.28 -14.99
N PRO A 146 -2.06 -24.75 -16.18
CA PRO A 146 -3.23 -25.62 -16.30
C PRO A 146 -3.13 -26.85 -15.38
N GLY A 147 -4.21 -27.16 -14.66
CA GLY A 147 -4.29 -28.31 -13.75
C GLY A 147 -3.56 -28.14 -12.42
N SER A 148 -3.01 -26.95 -12.12
CA SER A 148 -2.44 -26.63 -10.82
C SER A 148 -3.51 -26.20 -9.80
N ASP A 149 -3.12 -26.13 -8.53
CA ASP A 149 -3.91 -25.60 -7.41
C ASP A 149 -3.68 -24.09 -7.16
N GLN A 150 -3.07 -23.38 -8.12
CA GLN A 150 -2.68 -21.96 -7.95
C GLN A 150 -3.89 -21.05 -7.70
N VAL A 151 -5.00 -21.25 -8.40
CA VAL A 151 -6.24 -20.47 -8.21
C VAL A 151 -6.83 -20.70 -6.82
N GLU A 152 -6.89 -21.95 -6.37
CA GLU A 152 -7.35 -22.29 -5.01
C GLU A 152 -6.42 -21.70 -3.94
N THR A 153 -5.12 -21.65 -4.21
CA THR A 153 -4.15 -20.97 -3.35
C THR A 153 -4.40 -19.47 -3.26
N ILE A 154 -4.67 -18.81 -4.39
CA ILE A 154 -5.06 -17.38 -4.42
C ILE A 154 -6.30 -17.16 -3.55
N HIS A 155 -7.36 -17.96 -3.73
CA HIS A 155 -8.58 -17.85 -2.92
C HIS A 155 -8.32 -18.05 -1.43
N ARG A 156 -7.53 -19.05 -1.06
CA ARG A 156 -7.15 -19.32 0.33
C ARG A 156 -6.41 -18.14 0.95
N GLN A 157 -5.48 -17.52 0.22
CA GLN A 157 -4.74 -16.37 0.72
C GLN A 157 -5.58 -15.10 0.82
N LEU A 158 -6.45 -14.83 -0.16
CA LEU A 158 -7.39 -13.71 -0.09
C LEU A 158 -8.36 -13.88 1.07
N ARG A 159 -8.85 -15.10 1.33
CA ARG A 159 -9.65 -15.42 2.52
C ARG A 159 -8.88 -15.15 3.80
N ALA A 160 -7.65 -15.64 3.91
CA ALA A 160 -6.80 -15.40 5.08
C ALA A 160 -6.54 -13.90 5.30
N CYS A 161 -6.41 -13.12 4.23
CA CYS A 161 -6.34 -11.67 4.30
C CYS A 161 -7.63 -11.08 4.88
N GLY A 162 -8.79 -11.42 4.31
CA GLY A 162 -10.09 -10.96 4.82
C GLY A 162 -10.30 -11.27 6.30
N GLU A 163 -10.01 -12.50 6.73
CA GLU A 163 -10.11 -12.90 8.14
C GLU A 163 -9.16 -12.10 9.05
N TYR A 164 -7.99 -11.72 8.55
CA TYR A 164 -7.08 -10.84 9.30
C TYR A 164 -7.64 -9.41 9.42
N LEU A 165 -8.17 -8.86 8.33
CA LEU A 165 -8.78 -7.52 8.33
C LEU A 165 -10.01 -7.46 9.23
N ASP A 166 -10.83 -8.51 9.26
CA ASP A 166 -11.95 -8.61 10.20
C ASP A 166 -11.47 -8.50 11.65
N ARG A 167 -10.42 -9.26 12.02
CA ARG A 167 -9.84 -9.17 13.36
C ARG A 167 -9.22 -7.80 13.64
N LEU A 168 -8.58 -7.18 12.65
CA LEU A 168 -7.99 -5.85 12.81
C LEU A 168 -9.09 -4.80 13.04
N ARG A 169 -10.15 -4.80 12.22
CA ARG A 169 -11.36 -3.98 12.41
C ARG A 169 -11.95 -4.17 13.80
N ASP A 170 -12.12 -5.41 14.26
CA ASP A 170 -12.73 -5.68 15.57
C ASP A 170 -11.89 -5.10 16.73
N ARG A 171 -10.57 -5.02 16.57
CA ARG A 171 -9.67 -4.41 17.56
C ARG A 171 -9.61 -2.89 17.49
N THR A 172 -9.65 -2.30 16.29
CA THR A 172 -9.34 -0.88 16.08
C THR A 172 -10.57 -0.04 15.77
N GLY A 173 -11.69 -0.67 15.44
CA GLY A 173 -12.91 -0.04 14.95
C GLY A 173 -12.78 0.56 13.55
N ARG A 174 -11.65 0.35 12.86
CA ARG A 174 -11.36 0.97 11.56
C ARG A 174 -12.01 0.19 10.43
N ASP A 175 -12.57 0.92 9.47
CA ASP A 175 -13.04 0.36 8.21
C ASP A 175 -11.86 0.16 7.23
N LEU A 176 -11.64 -1.08 6.78
CA LEU A 176 -10.43 -1.53 6.09
C LEU A 176 -10.79 -2.13 4.72
N HIS A 177 -10.16 -1.63 3.66
CA HIS A 177 -10.49 -2.01 2.28
C HIS A 177 -9.28 -2.58 1.55
N LEU A 178 -9.39 -3.81 1.07
CA LEU A 178 -8.42 -4.39 0.12
C LEU A 178 -8.86 -4.07 -1.31
N GLY A 179 -8.04 -3.29 -2.03
CA GLY A 179 -8.26 -2.96 -3.43
C GLY A 179 -7.43 -3.85 -4.35
N LEU A 180 -8.06 -4.78 -5.05
CA LEU A 180 -7.40 -5.51 -6.13
C LEU A 180 -7.49 -4.68 -7.42
N GLU A 181 -6.36 -4.16 -7.89
CA GLU A 181 -6.29 -3.27 -9.05
C GLU A 181 -6.47 -4.07 -10.34
N PRO A 182 -7.43 -3.69 -11.23
CA PRO A 182 -7.56 -4.35 -12.52
C PRO A 182 -6.38 -3.99 -13.40
N GLU A 183 -5.61 -5.01 -13.80
CA GLU A 183 -4.45 -4.86 -14.66
C GLU A 183 -4.59 -5.66 -15.96
N PRO A 184 -3.94 -5.25 -17.07
CA PRO A 184 -3.94 -6.03 -18.30
C PRO A 184 -3.42 -7.45 -18.06
N LEU A 185 -4.21 -8.44 -18.48
CA LEU A 185 -3.94 -9.87 -18.25
C LEU A 185 -3.88 -10.26 -16.75
N GLY A 186 -4.51 -9.48 -15.87
CA GLY A 186 -4.74 -9.84 -14.48
C GLY A 186 -5.72 -10.99 -14.32
N LEU A 187 -5.46 -11.90 -13.37
CA LEU A 187 -6.35 -12.99 -13.00
C LEU A 187 -7.23 -12.60 -11.81
N PHE A 188 -8.55 -12.75 -11.96
CA PHE A 188 -9.56 -12.67 -10.90
C PHE A 188 -10.50 -13.89 -10.86
N GLU A 189 -10.45 -14.72 -11.91
CA GLU A 189 -11.39 -15.81 -12.21
C GLU A 189 -10.94 -17.17 -11.63
#